data_AF-A0A329SND8-F1
#
_entry.id   AF-A0A329SND8-F1
#
_cell.length_a   1.000
_cell.length_b   1.000
_cell.length_c   1.000
_cell.angle_alpha   90.00
_cell.angle_beta   90.00
_cell.angle_gamma   90.00
#
_symmetry.space_group_name_H-M   'P 1'
#
loop_
_entity.id
_entity.type
_entity.pdbx_description
1 polymer ?
#
loop_
_entity_poly.entity_id
_entity_poly.type
_entity_poly.pdbx_seq_one_letter_code
_entity_poly.pdbx_strand_id
1 'polypeptide(L)'
;MRSKAGPNTAGLYSSMLSPIFIARIAESGALPSTGVEVEPVTGNSQYWRDVAMTYASGIPAFFTIEGSSQRYTGIDPRLAVLHPPSKLCAIWKDMATEYEECYSRWKQLGTDSVGFAHFCKALDVLYLHDRLQKQPI
;
A
#
# COMPACT_ATOMS: atom_id res chain seq x y z
N MET A 1 9.06 17.74 -17.16
CA MET A 1 8.49 16.45 -17.64
C MET A 1 9.30 15.30 -17.06
N ARG A 2 8.79 14.61 -16.03
CA ARG A 2 9.31 13.40 -15.34
C ARG A 2 8.37 13.23 -14.13
N SER A 3 7.69 12.13 -13.82
CA SER A 3 7.56 10.79 -14.37
C SER A 3 6.08 10.44 -14.39
N LYS A 4 5.60 9.78 -15.46
CA LYS A 4 4.34 9.04 -15.44
C LYS A 4 4.44 7.97 -14.33
N ALA A 5 3.31 7.61 -13.73
CA ALA A 5 3.16 6.62 -12.66
C ALA A 5 4.24 5.52 -12.68
N GLY A 6 4.93 5.35 -11.54
CA GLY A 6 5.81 4.22 -11.31
C GLY A 6 5.06 2.88 -11.46
N PRO A 7 5.77 1.78 -11.69
CA PRO A 7 5.18 0.52 -12.12
C PRO A 7 4.32 -0.09 -11.02
N ASN A 8 3.00 0.08 -11.15
CA ASN A 8 1.96 -0.85 -10.69
C ASN A 8 2.30 -1.63 -9.41
N THR A 9 2.31 -0.96 -8.26
CA THR A 9 2.53 -1.59 -6.95
C THR A 9 1.24 -2.11 -6.32
N ALA A 10 0.10 -1.99 -7.01
CA ALA A 10 -1.22 -2.45 -6.55
C ALA A 10 -1.22 -3.92 -6.09
N GLY A 11 -0.51 -4.80 -6.83
CA GLY A 11 -0.41 -6.21 -6.46
C GLY A 11 0.39 -6.48 -5.18
N LEU A 12 1.39 -5.63 -4.89
CA LEU A 12 2.11 -5.66 -3.62
C LEU A 12 1.18 -5.35 -2.46
N TYR A 13 0.36 -4.29 -2.58
CA TYR A 13 -0.55 -3.89 -1.49
C TYR A 13 -1.66 -4.92 -1.27
N SER A 14 -2.24 -5.46 -2.34
CA SER A 14 -3.20 -6.57 -2.22
C SER A 14 -2.57 -7.79 -1.53
N SER A 15 -1.27 -8.06 -1.73
CA SER A 15 -0.55 -9.11 -1.01
C SER A 15 -0.38 -8.77 0.47
N MET A 16 0.11 -7.57 0.79
CA MET A 16 0.36 -7.14 2.17
C MET A 16 -0.90 -7.07 3.03
N LEU A 17 -2.01 -6.64 2.43
CA LEU A 17 -3.31 -6.54 3.11
C LEU A 17 -4.11 -7.84 3.03
N SER A 18 -3.54 -8.91 2.47
CA SER A 18 -4.19 -10.21 2.50
C SER A 18 -4.32 -10.72 3.94
N PRO A 19 -5.29 -11.63 4.22
CA PRO A 19 -5.46 -12.22 5.55
C PRO A 19 -4.18 -12.83 6.14
N ILE A 20 -3.27 -13.31 5.29
CA ILE A 20 -2.00 -13.93 5.69
C ILE A 20 -1.05 -12.90 6.31
N PHE A 21 -0.98 -11.69 5.72
CA PHE A 21 0.02 -10.68 6.09
C PHE A 21 -0.54 -9.56 6.95
N ILE A 22 -1.84 -9.29 6.89
CA ILE A 22 -2.46 -8.25 7.70
C ILE A 22 -2.39 -8.58 9.19
N ALA A 23 -2.52 -9.86 9.56
CA ALA A 23 -2.36 -10.31 10.95
C ALA A 23 -0.94 -10.07 11.51
N ARG A 24 0.04 -9.88 10.63
CA ARG A 24 1.46 -9.66 10.95
C ARG A 24 1.93 -8.25 10.55
N ILE A 25 1.02 -7.35 10.18
CA ILE A 25 1.38 -6.05 9.58
C ILE A 25 2.22 -5.18 10.52
N ALA A 26 2.15 -5.39 11.84
CA ALA A 26 3.05 -4.75 12.81
C ALA A 26 4.53 -5.10 12.58
N GLU A 27 4.83 -6.29 12.05
CA GLU A 27 6.19 -6.73 11.69
C GLU A 27 6.74 -6.00 10.44
N SER A 28 5.89 -5.25 9.71
CA SER A 28 6.31 -4.48 8.53
C SER A 28 7.18 -3.26 8.87
N GLY A 29 7.13 -2.81 10.13
CA GLY A 29 7.83 -1.62 10.63
C GLY A 29 7.20 -0.28 10.23
N ALA A 30 5.96 -0.28 9.73
CA ALA A 30 5.13 0.92 9.61
C ALA A 30 3.62 0.55 9.57
N LEU A 31 2.80 1.23 10.38
CA LEU A 31 1.35 1.03 10.44
C LEU A 31 0.59 2.32 10.07
N PRO A 32 0.14 2.47 8.81
CA PRO A 32 -0.61 3.65 8.42
C PRO A 32 -1.99 3.71 9.08
N SER A 33 -2.41 4.91 9.46
CA SER A 33 -3.71 5.27 10.02
C SER A 33 -4.03 4.76 11.43
N THR A 34 -3.10 4.13 12.14
CA THR A 34 -3.35 3.57 13.48
C THR A 34 -2.86 4.45 14.62
N GLY A 35 -1.90 5.35 14.36
CA GLY A 35 -1.19 6.12 15.39
C GLY A 35 -0.29 5.27 16.30
N VAL A 36 -0.11 3.98 15.98
CA VAL A 36 0.73 3.06 16.74
C VAL A 36 2.16 3.15 16.20
N GLU A 37 3.08 3.52 17.08
CA GLU A 37 4.51 3.41 16.78
C GLU A 37 4.92 1.93 16.79
N VAL A 38 5.61 1.51 15.73
CA VAL A 38 6.19 0.18 15.61
C VAL A 38 7.69 0.30 15.36
N GLU A 39 8.43 -0.68 15.85
CA GLU A 39 9.88 -0.71 15.66
C GLU A 39 10.24 -0.71 14.16
N PRO A 40 11.09 0.21 13.70
CA PRO A 40 11.46 0.28 12.30
C PRO A 40 12.27 -0.96 11.91
N VAL A 41 11.74 -1.75 10.99
CA VAL A 41 12.44 -2.94 10.49
C VAL A 41 13.26 -2.63 9.24
N THR A 42 14.30 -3.41 8.98
CA THR A 42 14.93 -3.42 7.66
C THR A 42 14.22 -4.44 6.77
N GLY A 43 14.35 -4.33 5.45
CA GLY A 43 13.77 -5.33 4.55
C GLY A 43 14.47 -6.69 4.57
N ASN A 44 15.43 -6.92 5.47
CA ASN A 44 15.97 -8.24 5.77
C ASN A 44 15.11 -9.04 6.77
N SER A 45 14.03 -8.45 7.31
CA SER A 45 13.13 -9.14 8.25
C SER A 45 12.43 -10.33 7.61
N GLN A 46 12.02 -11.29 8.44
CA GLN A 46 11.29 -12.47 7.96
C GLN A 46 9.98 -12.07 7.27
N TYR A 47 9.28 -11.07 7.80
CA TYR A 47 8.08 -10.51 7.19
C TYR A 47 8.29 -10.13 5.72
N TRP A 48 9.31 -9.32 5.42
CA TRP A 48 9.56 -8.86 4.05
C TRP A 48 10.03 -9.97 3.11
N ARG A 49 10.71 -11.00 3.64
CA ARG A 49 11.04 -12.21 2.87
C ARG A 49 9.79 -13.01 2.52
N ASP A 50 8.91 -13.22 3.49
CA ASP A 50 7.65 -13.94 3.29
C ASP A 50 6.78 -13.22 2.26
N VAL A 51 6.62 -11.90 2.38
CA VAL A 51 5.87 -11.09 1.40
C VAL A 51 6.47 -11.22 0.01
N ALA A 52 7.79 -11.13 -0.15
CA ALA A 52 8.44 -11.27 -1.45
C ALA A 52 8.23 -12.67 -2.06
N MET A 53 8.37 -13.73 -1.26
CA MET A 53 8.15 -15.11 -1.71
C MET A 53 6.69 -15.33 -2.13
N THR A 54 5.73 -14.86 -1.32
CA THR A 54 4.31 -15.00 -1.60
C THR A 54 3.88 -14.17 -2.81
N TYR A 55 4.47 -13.00 -3.00
CA TYR A 55 4.20 -12.20 -4.19
C TYR A 55 4.75 -12.86 -5.46
N ALA A 56 5.96 -13.44 -5.38
CA ALA A 56 6.58 -14.16 -6.48
C ALA A 56 5.89 -15.51 -6.82
N SER A 57 5.10 -16.08 -5.90
CA SER A 57 4.40 -17.36 -6.14
C SER A 57 3.25 -17.26 -7.13
N GLY A 58 2.84 -16.04 -7.51
CA GLY A 58 1.86 -15.84 -8.56
C GLY A 58 0.41 -16.12 -8.13
N ILE A 59 0.09 -16.06 -6.83
CA ILE A 59 -1.27 -16.30 -6.34
C ILE A 59 -2.26 -15.28 -6.97
N PRO A 60 -3.26 -15.74 -7.76
CA PRO A 60 -4.13 -14.86 -8.52
C PRO A 60 -4.92 -13.84 -7.69
N ALA A 61 -5.26 -14.19 -6.44
CA ALA A 61 -6.00 -13.32 -5.54
C ALA A 61 -5.26 -11.99 -5.27
N PHE A 62 -3.92 -11.99 -5.25
CA PHE A 62 -3.14 -10.78 -5.04
C PHE A 62 -3.03 -9.88 -6.27
N PHE A 63 -3.42 -10.38 -7.44
CA PHE A 63 -3.42 -9.61 -8.67
C PHE A 63 -4.77 -8.97 -8.98
N THR A 64 -5.70 -9.01 -8.04
CA THR A 64 -6.97 -8.32 -8.14
C THR A 64 -6.88 -6.97 -7.45
N ILE A 65 -7.27 -5.90 -8.16
CA ILE A 65 -7.49 -4.58 -7.56
C ILE A 65 -8.90 -4.54 -7.01
N GLU A 66 -9.04 -4.38 -5.70
CA GLU A 66 -10.34 -4.27 -5.08
C GLU A 66 -10.76 -2.80 -4.94
N GLY A 67 -11.68 -2.36 -5.78
CA GLY A 67 -12.21 -1.00 -5.73
C GLY A 67 -13.06 -0.70 -6.96
N SER A 68 -14.05 0.19 -6.83
CA SER A 68 -14.93 0.59 -7.93
C SER A 68 -14.52 1.92 -8.58
N SER A 69 -13.37 2.48 -8.20
CA SER A 69 -12.91 3.75 -8.77
C SER A 69 -12.53 3.57 -10.24
N GLN A 70 -13.12 4.37 -11.13
CA GLN A 70 -12.69 4.47 -12.55
C GLN A 70 -11.19 4.79 -12.68
N ARG A 71 -10.57 5.31 -11.61
CA ARG A 71 -9.13 5.60 -11.55
C ARG A 71 -8.26 4.34 -11.60
N TYR A 72 -8.82 3.16 -11.33
CA TYR A 72 -8.10 1.88 -11.39
C TYR A 72 -8.25 1.16 -12.74
N THR A 73 -9.08 1.69 -13.65
CA THR A 73 -9.30 1.07 -14.95
C THR A 73 -8.00 0.97 -15.75
N GLY A 74 -7.70 -0.23 -16.25
CA GLY A 74 -6.51 -0.50 -17.06
C GLY A 74 -5.24 -0.81 -16.27
N ILE A 75 -5.29 -0.81 -14.93
CA ILE A 75 -4.18 -1.29 -14.10
C ILE A 75 -4.29 -2.82 -13.99
N ASP A 76 -3.24 -3.52 -14.40
CA ASP A 76 -3.15 -4.98 -14.33
C ASP A 76 -2.04 -5.40 -13.38
N PRO A 77 -2.31 -5.66 -12.08
CA PRO A 77 -1.30 -6.00 -11.07
C PRO A 77 -0.34 -7.14 -11.42
N ARG A 78 -0.64 -7.96 -12.42
CA ARG A 78 0.27 -9.01 -12.91
C ARG A 78 1.50 -8.44 -13.62
N LEU A 79 1.40 -7.22 -14.13
CA LEU A 79 2.50 -6.51 -14.81
C LEU A 79 3.43 -5.79 -13.82
N ALA A 80 3.14 -5.88 -12.53
CA ALA A 80 3.94 -5.30 -11.49
C ALA A 80 5.33 -5.94 -11.41
N VAL A 81 6.34 -5.12 -11.12
CA VAL A 81 7.72 -5.58 -11.04
C VAL A 81 7.92 -6.34 -9.73
N LEU A 82 8.45 -7.56 -9.82
CA LEU A 82 8.91 -8.28 -8.63
C LEU A 82 10.13 -7.58 -8.03
N HIS A 83 10.07 -7.32 -6.74
CA HIS A 83 11.11 -6.59 -6.01
C HIS A 83 11.70 -7.45 -4.90
N PRO A 84 13.00 -7.28 -4.58
CA PRO A 84 13.60 -7.93 -3.43
C PRO A 84 12.98 -7.40 -2.11
N PRO A 85 13.04 -8.18 -1.01
CA PRO A 85 12.49 -7.79 0.30
C PRO A 85 12.89 -6.39 0.77
N SER A 86 14.16 -6.00 0.57
CA SER A 86 14.68 -4.66 0.89
C SER A 86 13.96 -3.54 0.17
N LYS A 87 13.65 -3.74 -1.12
CA LYS A 87 12.96 -2.74 -1.95
C LYS A 87 11.47 -2.67 -1.61
N LEU A 88 10.83 -3.81 -1.31
CA LEU A 88 9.44 -3.85 -0.83
C LEU A 88 9.26 -3.10 0.48
N CYS A 89 10.18 -3.31 1.43
CA CYS A 89 10.20 -2.59 2.70
C CYS A 89 10.30 -1.06 2.51
N ALA A 90 11.21 -0.62 1.63
CA ALA A 90 11.35 0.80 1.33
C ALA A 90 10.08 1.39 0.70
N ILE A 91 9.50 0.70 -0.31
CA ILE A 91 8.26 1.13 -0.97
C ILE A 91 7.12 1.27 0.05
N TRP A 92 6.98 0.32 0.98
CA TRP A 92 5.94 0.39 2.00
C TRP A 92 6.13 1.55 2.97
N LYS A 93 7.36 1.81 3.42
CA LYS A 93 7.64 2.93 4.32
C LYS A 93 7.36 4.27 3.66
N ASP A 94 7.85 4.46 2.44
CA ASP A 94 7.61 5.68 1.66
C ASP A 94 6.10 5.89 1.48
N MET A 95 5.36 4.82 1.16
CA MET A 95 3.91 4.84 0.99
C MET A 95 3.16 5.16 2.30
N ALA A 96 3.56 4.54 3.42
CA ALA A 96 2.95 4.80 4.72
C ALA A 96 3.16 6.26 5.14
N THR A 97 4.36 6.82 4.91
CA THR A 97 4.64 8.23 5.14
C THR A 97 3.77 9.14 4.26
N GLU A 98 3.70 8.90 2.95
CA GLU A 98 2.86 9.71 2.05
C GLU A 98 1.37 9.61 2.41
N TYR A 99 0.92 8.43 2.83
CA TYR A 99 -0.44 8.23 3.33
C TYR A 99 -0.73 9.09 4.56
N GLU A 100 0.15 9.08 5.58
CA GLU A 100 -0.04 9.87 6.80
C GLU A 100 -0.10 11.38 6.52
N GLU A 101 0.75 11.86 5.61
CA GLU A 101 0.73 13.27 5.18
C GLU A 101 -0.60 13.62 4.50
N CYS A 102 -1.08 12.77 3.59
CA CYS A 102 -2.36 12.97 2.92
C CYS A 102 -3.53 12.92 3.91
N TYR A 103 -3.51 11.94 4.82
CA TYR A 103 -4.56 11.72 5.81
C TYR A 103 -4.65 12.87 6.79
N SER A 104 -3.51 13.35 7.29
CA SER A 104 -3.45 14.53 8.16
C SER A 104 -4.04 15.77 7.50
N ARG A 105 -3.69 16.04 6.24
CA ARG A 105 -4.21 17.21 5.50
C ARG A 105 -5.70 17.09 5.22
N TRP A 106 -6.17 15.90 4.87
CA TRP A 106 -7.60 15.64 4.66
C TRP A 106 -8.41 15.85 5.94
N LYS A 107 -7.91 15.35 7.08
CA LYS A 107 -8.54 15.55 8.39
C LYS A 107 -8.57 17.02 8.80
N GLN A 108 -7.50 17.78 8.53
CA GLN A 108 -7.41 19.21 8.86
C GLN A 108 -8.41 20.07 8.07
N LEU A 109 -8.67 19.75 6.79
CA LEU A 109 -9.62 20.51 5.97
C LEU A 109 -11.10 20.18 6.28
N GLY A 110 -11.34 19.07 7.00
CA GLY A 110 -12.67 18.52 7.23
C GLY A 110 -13.06 17.58 6.11
N THR A 111 -13.39 16.34 6.48
CA THR A 111 -13.60 15.21 5.55
C THR A 111 -14.81 15.38 4.64
N ASP A 112 -15.71 16.31 4.97
CA ASP A 112 -16.96 16.57 4.27
C ASP A 112 -16.79 17.58 3.11
N SER A 113 -15.64 18.24 3.02
CA SER A 113 -15.39 19.31 2.05
C SER A 113 -14.93 18.79 0.68
N VAL A 114 -13.88 17.96 0.68
CA VAL A 114 -13.31 17.31 -0.51
C VAL A 114 -12.85 15.90 -0.14
N GLY A 115 -13.02 14.95 -1.06
CA GLY A 115 -12.64 13.56 -0.84
C GLY A 115 -11.12 13.37 -0.72
N PHE A 116 -10.69 12.29 -0.04
CA PHE A 116 -9.29 11.95 0.20
C PHE A 116 -8.41 11.95 -1.08
N ALA A 117 -8.98 11.52 -2.22
CA ALA A 117 -8.32 11.52 -3.52
C ALA A 117 -7.79 12.91 -3.96
N HIS A 118 -8.34 14.00 -3.42
CA HIS A 118 -7.85 15.36 -3.68
C HIS A 118 -6.43 15.60 -3.14
N PHE A 119 -6.07 14.91 -2.06
CA PHE A 119 -4.78 15.09 -1.38
C PHE A 119 -3.70 14.12 -1.91
N CYS A 120 -4.12 13.01 -2.50
CA CYS A 120 -3.22 11.98 -3.02
C CYS A 120 -2.51 12.45 -4.30
N LYS A 121 -1.18 12.37 -4.31
CA LYS A 121 -0.38 12.57 -5.53
C LYS A 121 -0.19 11.25 -6.30
N ALA A 122 -0.07 10.15 -5.59
CA ALA A 122 0.04 8.80 -6.15
C ALA A 122 -1.29 8.03 -6.05
N LEU A 123 -1.60 7.23 -7.08
CA LEU A 123 -2.76 6.33 -7.08
C LEU A 123 -2.63 5.22 -6.04
N ASP A 124 -1.40 4.82 -5.71
CA ASP A 124 -1.12 3.80 -4.71
C ASP A 124 -1.57 4.22 -3.30
N VAL A 125 -1.40 5.50 -2.94
CA VAL A 125 -1.86 6.06 -1.65
C VAL A 125 -3.38 6.03 -1.57
N LEU A 126 -4.05 6.40 -2.67
CA LEU A 126 -5.51 6.33 -2.76
C LEU A 126 -6.00 4.88 -2.66
N TYR A 127 -5.32 3.95 -3.32
CA TYR A 127 -5.67 2.53 -3.23
C TYR A 127 -5.50 1.99 -1.82
N LEU A 128 -4.40 2.34 -1.13
CA LEU A 128 -4.19 1.98 0.28
C LEU A 128 -5.34 2.49 1.15
N HIS A 129 -5.77 3.75 0.97
CA HIS A 129 -6.91 4.30 1.69
C HIS A 129 -8.20 3.51 1.46
N ASP A 130 -8.56 3.27 0.20
CA ASP A 130 -9.76 2.51 -0.16
C ASP A 130 -9.75 1.09 0.44
N ARG A 131 -8.56 0.46 0.50
CA ARG A 131 -8.40 -0.85 1.15
C ARG A 131 -8.56 -0.78 2.66
N LEU A 132 -7.97 0.22 3.33
CA LEU A 132 -8.09 0.40 4.78
C LEU A 132 -9.54 0.71 5.22
N GLN A 133 -10.36 1.32 4.36
CA GLN A 133 -11.79 1.51 4.64
C GLN A 133 -12.57 0.18 4.64
N LYS A 134 -12.14 -0.81 3.87
CA LYS A 134 -12.78 -2.14 3.80
C LYS A 134 -12.21 -3.10 4.85
N GLN A 135 -10.92 -2.99 5.12
CA GLN A 135 -10.17 -3.86 6.01
C GLN A 135 -9.20 -3.01 6.83
N PRO A 136 -9.66 -2.45 7.96
CA PRO A 136 -8.81 -1.74 8.89
C PRO A 136 -7.69 -2.64 9.45
N ILE A 137 -6.57 -2.02 9.81
CA ILE A 137 -5.45 -2.64 10.52
C ILE A 137 -5.74 -2.67 12.02
#